data_AF-A0A1Z9QM60-F1
#
_entry.id   AF-A0A1Z9QM60-F1
#
_cell.length_a   1.000
_cell.length_b   1.000
_cell.length_c   1.000
_cell.angle_alpha   90.00
_cell.angle_beta   90.00
_cell.angle_gamma   90.00
#
_symmetry.space_group_name_H-M   'P 1'
#
loop_
_entity.id
_entity.type
_entity.pdbx_description
1 polymer ?
#
loop_
_entity_poly.entity_id
_entity_poly.type
_entity_poly.pdbx_seq_one_letter_code
_entity_poly.pdbx_strand_id
1 'polypeptide(L)'
;MAKTFPCGLPCGALVSTDSKGATVNKTFFVLRECADQYEAETIRIRLATEKIPVLITGTDPNVALSLGGAPTSRPVRVEVMRSDLERADTLLKQDHLRAKRDDTWICRRCHEQNESTFDVCWCCNKIHAEATTNGRENLDLGNPEATGKPRTQVDQRSHQPQLKAETTSTRQQKSLIHKQPLITQTDQVEERQRESLSRCARSAVVGLLLFPPALSLYSIYLLLNLEPTVYRNADTRLRVLSIWIFNAAVVSLGTTLWWLLFFR
;
A
#
# COMPACT_ATOMS: atom_id res chain seq x y z
N MET A 1 10.94 -32.10 11.57
CA MET A 1 11.70 -32.23 10.31
C MET A 1 10.96 -31.47 9.22
N ALA A 2 11.35 -30.23 8.95
CA ALA A 2 10.72 -29.37 7.95
C ALA A 2 11.27 -29.72 6.56
N LYS A 3 10.40 -30.14 5.64
CA LYS A 3 10.73 -30.37 4.23
C LYS A 3 10.75 -29.03 3.50
N THR A 4 11.93 -28.52 3.18
CA THR A 4 12.14 -27.47 2.20
C THR A 4 11.77 -28.00 0.82
N PHE A 5 10.70 -27.46 0.22
CA PHE A 5 10.34 -27.74 -1.17
C PHE A 5 11.11 -26.78 -2.10
N PRO A 6 11.88 -27.28 -3.07
CA PRO A 6 12.49 -26.44 -4.09
C PRO A 6 11.40 -26.03 -5.11
N CYS A 7 10.88 -24.81 -4.99
CA CYS A 7 10.06 -24.19 -6.03
C CYS A 7 10.97 -23.73 -7.19
N GLY A 8 11.43 -24.68 -8.01
CA GLY A 8 12.20 -24.44 -9.22
C GLY A 8 11.38 -24.68 -10.48
N LEU A 9 10.49 -23.75 -10.82
CA LEU A 9 10.01 -23.62 -12.19
C LEU A 9 10.38 -22.20 -12.68
N PRO A 10 11.03 -22.07 -13.85
CA PRO A 10 11.47 -20.78 -14.35
C PRO A 10 10.25 -19.90 -14.63
N CYS A 11 10.13 -18.79 -13.90
CA CYS A 11 9.16 -17.74 -14.19
C CYS A 11 9.34 -17.27 -15.65
N GLY A 12 8.22 -17.09 -16.34
CA GLY A 12 8.17 -16.80 -17.78
C GLY A 12 9.09 -15.66 -18.19
N ALA A 13 10.01 -15.95 -19.11
CA ALA A 13 10.88 -14.94 -19.70
C ALA A 13 10.05 -14.01 -20.60
N LEU A 14 9.87 -12.76 -20.20
CA LEU A 14 9.37 -11.72 -21.09
C LEU A 14 10.46 -11.39 -22.12
N VAL A 15 10.29 -11.88 -23.34
CA VAL A 15 11.20 -11.61 -24.46
C VAL A 15 10.97 -10.17 -24.94
N SER A 16 11.89 -9.28 -24.58
CA SER A 16 11.96 -7.91 -25.08
C SER A 16 13.03 -7.89 -26.17
N THR A 17 12.63 -7.69 -27.42
CA THR A 17 13.54 -7.59 -28.56
C THR A 17 14.18 -6.21 -28.59
N ASP A 18 15.50 -6.14 -28.44
CA ASP A 18 16.25 -4.90 -28.68
C ASP A 18 16.32 -4.62 -30.19
N SER A 19 16.48 -3.35 -30.55
CA SER A 19 16.65 -2.80 -31.91
C SER A 19 17.74 -3.48 -32.75
N LYS A 20 18.63 -4.27 -32.12
CA LYS A 20 19.68 -5.07 -32.78
C LYS A 20 19.35 -6.56 -32.93
N GLY A 21 18.14 -7.01 -32.59
CA GLY A 21 17.70 -8.40 -32.75
C GLY A 21 18.33 -9.41 -31.76
N ALA A 22 19.13 -8.96 -30.80
CA ALA A 22 19.64 -9.82 -29.73
C ALA A 22 18.56 -10.05 -28.66
N THR A 23 18.16 -11.31 -28.46
CA THR A 23 17.25 -11.72 -27.40
C THR A 23 17.99 -11.77 -26.06
N VAL A 24 17.96 -10.66 -25.33
CA VAL A 24 18.43 -10.64 -23.94
C VAL A 24 17.32 -11.22 -23.06
N ASN A 25 17.55 -12.44 -22.54
CA ASN A 25 16.69 -13.02 -21.52
C ASN A 25 16.78 -12.18 -20.24
N LYS A 26 15.84 -11.25 -20.07
CA LYS A 26 15.70 -10.45 -18.86
C LYS A 26 15.24 -11.36 -17.73
N THR A 27 16.15 -11.61 -16.79
CA THR A 27 15.86 -12.39 -15.57
C THR A 27 15.34 -11.44 -14.50
N PHE A 28 14.07 -11.63 -14.14
CA PHE A 28 13.42 -10.95 -13.03
C PHE A 28 13.64 -11.73 -11.74
N PHE A 29 13.90 -11.01 -10.66
CA PHE A 29 14.12 -11.54 -9.31
C PHE A 29 13.05 -10.99 -8.38
N VAL A 30 12.54 -11.84 -7.49
CA VAL A 30 11.55 -11.44 -6.48
C VAL A 30 12.24 -10.50 -5.49
N LEU A 31 11.77 -9.26 -5.42
CA LEU A 31 12.20 -8.26 -4.46
C LEU A 31 11.49 -8.44 -3.12
N ARG A 32 10.16 -8.59 -3.15
CA ARG A 32 9.31 -8.71 -1.96
C ARG A 32 7.98 -9.39 -2.29
N GLU A 33 7.45 -10.14 -1.33
CA GLU A 33 6.06 -10.62 -1.34
C GLU A 33 5.19 -9.63 -0.57
N CYS A 34 4.06 -9.25 -1.16
CA CYS A 34 3.11 -8.27 -0.63
C CYS A 34 1.84 -8.98 -0.14
N ALA A 35 1.19 -8.41 0.87
CA ALA A 35 -0.05 -8.97 1.42
C ALA A 35 -1.22 -8.79 0.45
N ASP A 36 -1.25 -7.67 -0.27
CA ASP A 36 -2.30 -7.30 -1.20
C ASP A 36 -1.74 -6.63 -2.48
N GLN A 37 -2.62 -6.37 -3.43
CA GLN A 37 -2.27 -5.76 -4.70
C GLN A 37 -1.98 -4.25 -4.58
N TYR A 38 -2.47 -3.60 -3.53
CA TYR A 38 -2.30 -2.17 -3.31
C TYR A 38 -0.88 -1.84 -2.83
N GLU A 39 -0.35 -2.61 -1.89
CA GLU A 39 1.03 -2.54 -1.41
C GLU A 39 2.01 -2.73 -2.58
N ALA A 40 1.76 -3.74 -3.42
CA ALA A 40 2.59 -4.02 -4.59
C ALA A 40 2.60 -2.86 -5.60
N GLU A 41 1.44 -2.24 -5.86
CA GLU A 41 1.35 -1.09 -6.78
C GLU A 41 1.99 0.17 -6.18
N THR A 42 1.90 0.37 -4.86
CA THR A 42 2.59 1.46 -4.17
C THR A 42 4.11 1.32 -4.30
N ILE A 43 4.64 0.11 -4.11
CA ILE A 43 6.07 -0.17 -4.33
C ILE A 43 6.45 0.09 -5.80
N ARG A 44 5.62 -0.32 -6.75
CA ARG A 44 5.85 -0.07 -8.18
C ARG A 44 5.91 1.42 -8.50
N ILE A 45 4.95 2.22 -8.02
CA ILE A 45 4.93 3.68 -8.21
C ILE A 45 6.19 4.29 -7.63
N ARG A 46 6.58 3.88 -6.43
CA ARG A 46 7.80 4.36 -5.77
C ARG A 46 9.05 4.04 -6.59
N LEU A 47 9.24 2.80 -7.01
CA LEU A 47 10.40 2.39 -7.81
C LEU A 47 10.40 3.02 -9.22
N ALA A 48 9.24 3.32 -9.78
CA ALA A 48 9.11 4.02 -11.05
C ALA A 48 9.68 5.46 -11.01
N THR A 49 9.62 6.14 -9.85
CA THR A 49 10.27 7.47 -9.68
C THR A 49 11.78 7.42 -9.90
N GLU A 50 12.40 6.29 -9.58
CA GLU A 50 13.83 6.01 -9.73
C GLU A 50 14.17 5.32 -11.07
N LYS A 51 13.16 5.23 -11.96
CA LYS A 51 13.24 4.56 -13.28
C LYS A 51 13.60 3.07 -13.19
N ILE A 52 13.23 2.40 -12.09
CA ILE A 52 13.47 0.97 -11.92
C ILE A 52 12.25 0.21 -12.47
N PRO A 53 12.42 -0.68 -13.47
CA PRO A 53 11.32 -1.45 -14.03
C PRO A 53 10.88 -2.55 -13.05
N VAL A 54 9.57 -2.64 -12.83
CA VAL A 54 8.94 -3.58 -11.90
C VAL A 54 7.89 -4.42 -12.62
N LEU A 55 7.89 -5.72 -12.34
CA LEU A 55 6.86 -6.67 -12.75
C LEU A 55 6.11 -7.14 -11.50
N ILE A 56 4.78 -7.00 -11.49
CA ILE A 56 3.94 -7.55 -10.42
C ILE A 56 3.37 -8.88 -10.90
N THR A 57 3.55 -9.94 -10.12
CA THR A 57 2.99 -11.28 -10.38
C THR A 57 2.11 -11.74 -9.22
N GLY A 58 1.23 -12.71 -9.45
CA GLY A 58 0.27 -13.19 -8.45
C GLY A 58 -1.08 -12.47 -8.48
N THR A 59 -1.94 -12.79 -7.53
CA THR A 59 -3.28 -12.21 -7.41
C THR A 59 -3.63 -12.10 -5.94
N ASP A 60 -4.21 -10.96 -5.55
CA ASP A 60 -4.73 -10.75 -4.20
C ASP A 60 -5.79 -11.81 -3.88
N PRO A 61 -5.68 -12.54 -2.75
CA PRO A 61 -6.67 -13.53 -2.34
C PRO A 61 -8.11 -12.98 -2.31
N ASN A 62 -8.32 -11.71 -1.95
CA ASN A 62 -9.66 -11.11 -1.90
C ASN A 62 -10.26 -10.96 -3.31
N VAL A 63 -9.43 -10.55 -4.27
CA VAL A 63 -9.82 -10.44 -5.68
C VAL A 63 -10.05 -11.82 -6.29
N ALA A 64 -9.17 -12.79 -5.99
CA ALA A 64 -9.30 -14.17 -6.46
C ALA A 64 -10.60 -14.84 -5.97
N LEU A 65 -10.97 -14.61 -4.70
CA LEU A 65 -12.24 -15.08 -4.14
C LEU A 65 -13.45 -14.42 -4.80
N SER A 66 -13.35 -13.12 -5.12
CA SER A 66 -14.43 -12.37 -5.75
C SER A 66 -14.70 -12.79 -7.21
N LEU A 67 -13.68 -13.33 -7.91
CA LEU A 67 -13.79 -13.78 -9.31
C LEU A 67 -14.18 -15.26 -9.48
N GLY A 68 -14.73 -15.90 -8.44
CA GLY A 68 -15.18 -17.29 -8.53
C GLY A 68 -14.19 -18.33 -8.00
N GLY A 69 -13.17 -17.91 -7.24
CA GLY A 69 -12.68 -18.70 -6.12
C GLY A 69 -11.79 -19.90 -6.45
N ALA A 70 -10.83 -19.76 -7.37
CA ALA A 70 -9.64 -20.59 -7.30
C ALA A 70 -8.68 -19.95 -6.27
N PRO A 71 -8.35 -20.60 -5.14
CA PRO A 71 -7.36 -20.09 -4.21
C PRO A 71 -6.04 -19.95 -4.97
N THR A 72 -5.60 -18.71 -5.19
CA THR A 72 -4.28 -18.47 -5.75
C THR A 72 -3.27 -18.79 -4.66
N SER A 73 -2.58 -19.91 -4.82
CA SER A 73 -1.56 -20.37 -3.87
C SER A 73 -0.30 -19.50 -3.83
N ARG A 74 -0.29 -18.38 -4.57
CA ARG A 74 0.85 -17.49 -4.71
C ARG A 74 0.47 -16.09 -4.22
N PRO A 75 1.17 -15.53 -3.22
CA PRO A 75 1.00 -14.15 -2.82
C PRO A 75 1.37 -13.20 -3.96
N VAL A 76 0.96 -11.94 -3.86
CA VAL A 76 1.37 -10.91 -4.82
C VAL A 76 2.87 -10.68 -4.67
N ARG A 77 3.64 -10.74 -5.77
CA ARG A 77 5.10 -10.58 -5.77
C ARG A 77 5.49 -9.38 -6.60
N VAL A 78 6.44 -8.62 -6.06
CA VAL A 78 7.11 -7.54 -6.77
C VAL A 78 8.44 -8.07 -7.26
N GLU A 79 8.62 -8.11 -8.58
CA GLU A 79 9.82 -8.61 -9.24
C GLU A 79 10.55 -7.47 -9.97
N VAL A 80 11.88 -7.44 -9.90
CA VAL A 80 12.73 -6.43 -10.53
C VAL A 80 13.85 -7.09 -11.34
N MET A 81 14.47 -6.33 -12.25
CA MET A 81 15.64 -6.84 -12.97
C MET A 81 16.80 -7.10 -12.01
N ARG A 82 17.60 -8.14 -12.29
CA ARG A 82 18.77 -8.48 -11.47
C ARG A 82 19.72 -7.31 -11.24
N SER A 83 19.92 -6.46 -12.27
CA SER A 83 20.76 -5.27 -12.22
C SER A 83 20.30 -4.24 -11.19
N ASP A 84 19.00 -4.18 -10.91
CA ASP A 84 18.38 -3.15 -10.06
C ASP A 84 17.97 -3.68 -8.68
N LEU A 85 18.19 -4.97 -8.40
CA LEU A 85 17.72 -5.61 -7.16
C LEU A 85 18.27 -4.92 -5.90
N GLU A 86 19.59 -4.71 -5.84
CA GLU A 86 20.26 -4.08 -4.69
C GLU A 86 19.86 -2.60 -4.53
N ARG A 87 19.72 -1.89 -5.64
CA ARG A 87 19.28 -0.49 -5.66
C ARG A 87 17.83 -0.37 -5.16
N ALA A 88 16.94 -1.23 -5.64
CA ALA A 88 15.54 -1.26 -5.22
C ALA A 88 15.39 -1.62 -3.73
N ASP A 89 16.13 -2.62 -3.26
CA ASP A 89 16.12 -3.01 -1.83
C ASP A 89 16.63 -1.89 -0.92
N THR A 90 17.71 -1.21 -1.32
CA THR A 90 18.26 -0.07 -0.58
C THR A 90 17.26 1.08 -0.48
N LEU A 91 16.57 1.40 -1.59
CA LEU A 91 15.52 2.43 -1.61
C LEU A 91 14.38 2.09 -0.64
N LEU A 92 13.85 0.87 -0.71
CA LEU A 92 12.75 0.45 0.16
C LEU A 92 13.16 0.39 1.65
N LYS A 93 14.39 -0.01 1.95
CA LYS A 93 14.94 0.05 3.32
C LYS A 93 15.05 1.48 3.82
N GLN A 94 15.52 2.40 2.97
CA GLN A 94 15.62 3.81 3.32
C GLN A 94 14.23 4.41 3.59
N ASP A 95 13.25 4.11 2.74
CA ASP A 95 11.87 4.54 2.93
C ASP A 95 11.27 3.98 4.23
N HIS A 96 11.54 2.70 4.55
CA HIS A 96 11.11 2.09 5.82
C HIS A 96 11.75 2.75 7.04
N LEU A 97 13.04 3.09 6.95
CA LEU A 97 13.73 3.83 8.01
C LEU A 97 13.18 5.26 8.18
N ARG A 98 12.81 5.92 7.08
CA ARG A 98 12.14 7.24 7.12
C ARG A 98 10.75 7.13 7.75
N ALA A 99 9.97 6.12 7.37
CA ALA A 99 8.63 5.88 7.92
C ALA A 99 8.65 5.55 9.43
N LYS A 100 9.73 4.96 9.93
CA LYS A 100 9.92 4.70 11.37
C LYS A 100 10.37 5.91 12.19
N ARG A 101 10.80 6.99 11.54
CA ARG A 101 11.13 8.22 12.25
C ARG A 101 9.83 8.97 12.52
N ASP A 102 9.39 8.95 13.77
CA ASP A 102 8.27 9.74 14.29
C ASP A 102 8.60 11.25 14.37
N ASP A 103 9.43 11.74 13.47
CA ASP A 103 9.94 13.11 13.47
C ASP A 103 8.91 14.03 12.81
N THR A 104 7.91 14.46 13.57
CA THR A 104 7.01 15.51 13.06
C THR A 104 7.77 16.82 12.84
N TRP A 105 7.43 17.57 11.79
CA TRP A 105 8.01 18.89 11.53
C TRP A 105 6.95 19.99 11.65
N ILE A 106 7.35 21.17 12.12
CA ILE A 106 6.46 22.31 12.29
C ILE A 106 6.62 23.27 11.11
N CYS A 107 5.51 23.61 10.45
CA CYS A 107 5.54 24.50 9.31
C CYS A 107 5.94 25.92 9.71
N ARG A 108 7.06 26.44 9.17
CA ARG A 108 7.53 27.82 9.45
C ARG A 108 6.58 28.93 9.01
N ARG A 109 5.52 28.63 8.24
CA ARG A 109 4.55 29.64 7.73
C ARG A 109 3.29 29.70 8.58
N CYS A 110 2.68 28.55 8.85
CA CYS A 110 1.40 28.46 9.56
C CYS A 110 1.51 27.83 10.96
N HIS A 111 2.72 27.43 11.37
CA HIS A 111 3.01 26.78 12.65
C HIS A 111 2.29 25.45 12.92
N GLU A 112 1.73 24.85 11.88
CA GLU A 112 1.06 23.56 11.97
C GLU A 112 2.05 22.40 12.02
N GLN A 113 1.77 21.39 12.85
CA GLN A 113 2.55 20.15 12.92
C GLN A 113 2.21 19.26 11.73
N ASN A 114 3.24 18.68 11.10
CA ASN A 114 3.14 17.78 9.95
C ASN A 114 3.91 16.49 10.26
N GLU A 115 3.50 15.37 9.65
CA GLU A 115 4.27 14.13 9.72
C GLU A 115 5.54 14.21 8.85
N SER A 116 6.60 13.50 9.24
CA SER A 116 7.89 13.40 8.52
C SER A 116 7.75 12.93 7.07
N THR A 117 6.69 12.18 6.78
CA THR A 117 6.39 11.60 5.47
C THR A 117 5.93 12.64 4.44
N PHE A 118 5.51 13.83 4.88
CA PHE A 118 5.06 14.89 3.99
C PHE A 118 6.17 15.91 3.71
N ASP A 119 6.52 16.05 2.44
CA ASP A 119 7.42 17.11 1.95
C ASP A 119 6.74 18.49 1.90
N VAL A 120 5.42 18.54 2.09
CA VAL A 120 4.60 19.74 1.90
C VAL A 120 3.63 19.89 3.08
N CYS A 121 3.50 21.11 3.59
CA CYS A 121 2.58 21.40 4.69
C CYS A 121 1.12 21.18 4.25
N TRP A 122 0.38 20.33 4.95
CA TRP A 122 -1.04 20.05 4.68
C TRP A 122 -1.96 21.28 4.77
N CYS A 123 -1.63 22.25 5.62
CA CYS A 123 -2.45 23.45 5.82
C CYS A 123 -2.19 24.53 4.75
N CYS A 124 -0.92 24.84 4.46
CA CYS A 124 -0.56 25.99 3.61
C CYS A 124 0.13 25.63 2.28
N ASN A 125 0.26 24.33 1.99
CA ASN A 125 0.88 23.76 0.80
C ASN A 125 2.32 24.24 0.51
N LYS A 126 3.06 24.66 1.54
CA LYS A 126 4.46 25.11 1.41
C LYS A 126 5.41 23.93 1.60
N ILE A 127 6.38 23.80 0.68
CA ILE A 127 7.43 22.77 0.72
C ILE A 127 8.30 22.95 1.97
N HIS A 128 8.65 21.85 2.61
CA HIS A 128 9.57 21.80 3.74
C HIS A 128 10.99 22.23 3.30
N ALA A 129 11.54 23.28 3.92
CA ALA A 129 12.80 23.87 3.46
C ALA A 129 14.01 22.91 3.53
N GLU A 130 13.99 21.93 4.45
CA GLU A 130 15.07 20.95 4.58
C GLU A 130 15.09 19.92 3.44
N ALA A 131 13.99 19.78 2.68
CA ALA A 131 13.98 18.99 1.46
C ALA A 131 14.83 19.64 0.34
N THR A 132 15.02 20.96 0.38
CA THR A 132 15.77 21.68 -0.68
C THR A 132 17.29 21.70 -0.48
N THR A 133 17.79 21.54 0.75
CA THR A 133 19.23 21.62 1.04
C THR A 133 19.97 20.29 0.81
N ASN A 134 19.32 19.15 1.01
CA ASN A 134 19.96 17.83 0.85
C ASN A 134 20.22 17.41 -0.62
N GLY A 135 19.75 18.20 -1.60
CA GLY A 135 19.86 17.87 -3.02
C GLY A 135 21.01 18.54 -3.78
N ARG A 136 21.79 19.46 -3.18
CA ARG A 136 22.71 20.31 -3.98
C ARG A 136 24.11 20.55 -3.43
N GLU A 137 24.48 20.02 -2.27
CA GLU A 137 25.83 20.24 -1.68
C GLU A 137 26.89 19.21 -2.12
N ASN A 138 26.76 18.58 -3.29
CA ASN A 138 27.81 17.71 -3.86
C ASN A 138 28.22 18.07 -5.30
N LEU A 139 27.96 19.31 -5.73
CA LEU A 139 28.69 19.92 -6.85
C LEU A 139 29.71 20.88 -6.27
N ASP A 140 30.81 20.27 -5.84
CA ASP A 140 32.03 20.91 -5.39
C ASP A 140 32.52 21.87 -6.48
N LEU A 141 32.21 23.15 -6.27
CA LEU A 141 32.71 24.27 -7.04
C LEU A 141 34.02 24.69 -6.38
N GLY A 142 35.10 23.99 -6.73
CA GLY A 142 36.39 24.18 -6.09
C GLY A 142 37.57 23.99 -7.05
N ASN A 143 37.69 24.80 -8.11
CA ASN A 143 38.97 25.50 -8.37
C ASN A 143 38.85 26.64 -9.42
N PRO A 144 39.07 27.90 -9.01
CA PRO A 144 39.40 29.01 -9.90
C PRO A 144 40.85 29.45 -9.68
N GLU A 145 41.78 29.12 -10.58
CA GLU A 145 43.03 29.88 -10.84
C GLU A 145 43.75 29.22 -12.03
N ALA A 146 43.67 29.79 -13.24
CA ALA A 146 44.48 30.89 -13.78
C ALA A 146 45.59 30.35 -14.70
N THR A 147 45.51 30.70 -16.00
CA THR A 147 46.57 31.39 -16.79
C THR A 147 46.43 31.13 -18.30
N GLY A 148 45.87 32.11 -19.01
CA GLY A 148 46.39 32.65 -20.28
C GLY A 148 46.44 31.80 -21.56
N LYS A 149 45.66 32.18 -22.58
CA LYS A 149 46.15 32.68 -23.89
C LYS A 149 45.01 33.15 -24.82
N PRO A 150 45.29 34.04 -25.80
CA PRO A 150 44.29 34.78 -26.54
C PRO A 150 43.87 34.12 -27.87
N ARG A 151 42.60 34.35 -28.22
CA ARG A 151 42.06 34.68 -29.56
C ARG A 151 42.38 33.72 -30.71
N THR A 152 41.35 33.05 -31.22
CA THR A 152 41.14 32.98 -32.68
C THR A 152 39.66 33.01 -32.99
N GLN A 153 39.30 34.05 -33.73
CA GLN A 153 37.99 34.34 -34.31
C GLN A 153 37.83 33.40 -35.53
N VAL A 154 36.79 32.58 -35.54
CA VAL A 154 36.40 31.82 -36.74
C VAL A 154 34.92 32.09 -36.99
N ASP A 155 34.67 32.88 -38.03
CA ASP A 155 33.39 33.01 -38.70
C ASP A 155 32.94 31.64 -39.21
N GLN A 156 31.74 31.19 -38.84
CA GLN A 156 31.07 30.15 -39.63
C GLN A 156 29.55 30.26 -39.60
N ARG A 157 29.07 31.11 -40.51
CA ARG A 157 28.12 30.79 -41.58
C ARG A 157 26.93 29.90 -41.20
N SER A 158 25.83 30.59 -40.88
CA SER A 158 24.47 30.38 -41.40
C SER A 158 24.28 29.15 -42.30
N HIS A 159 23.65 28.11 -41.77
CA HIS A 159 22.68 27.29 -42.50
C HIS A 159 21.64 26.77 -41.50
N GLN A 160 20.48 27.42 -41.50
CA GLN A 160 19.28 26.99 -40.80
C GLN A 160 18.47 26.10 -41.74
N PRO A 161 18.32 24.79 -41.49
CA PRO A 161 17.38 23.96 -42.23
C PRO A 161 15.97 24.27 -41.74
N GLN A 162 15.16 24.87 -42.61
CA GLN A 162 13.71 24.87 -42.45
C GLN A 162 13.20 23.44 -42.57
N LEU A 163 12.92 22.79 -41.43
CA LEU A 163 11.98 21.68 -41.39
C LEU A 163 10.66 22.19 -40.81
N LYS A 164 9.71 22.30 -41.72
CA LYS A 164 8.31 22.65 -41.56
C LYS A 164 7.67 21.69 -40.54
N ALA A 165 7.60 22.11 -39.28
CA ALA A 165 6.79 21.44 -38.27
C ALA A 165 5.34 21.83 -38.48
N GLU A 166 4.59 20.93 -39.09
CA GLU A 166 3.14 20.99 -39.23
C GLU A 166 2.51 20.77 -37.85
N THR A 167 2.31 21.87 -37.13
CA THR A 167 1.51 21.90 -35.89
C THR A 167 0.03 21.77 -36.23
N THR A 168 -0.39 20.55 -36.54
CA THR A 168 -1.79 20.14 -36.49
C THR A 168 -1.90 18.92 -35.59
N SER A 169 -1.82 19.16 -34.28
CA SER A 169 -2.31 18.19 -33.30
C SER A 169 -2.94 18.93 -32.14
N THR A 170 -4.15 19.42 -32.39
CA THR A 170 -5.18 19.64 -31.36
C THR A 170 -5.55 18.27 -30.79
N ARG A 171 -4.62 17.64 -30.07
CA ARG A 171 -4.94 16.50 -29.22
C ARG A 171 -5.52 17.12 -27.96
N GLN A 172 -6.85 17.24 -27.95
CA GLN A 172 -7.63 17.36 -26.73
C GLN A 172 -7.21 16.21 -25.82
N GLN A 173 -6.18 16.43 -25.02
CA GLN A 173 -5.91 15.64 -23.84
C GLN A 173 -7.00 16.03 -22.86
N LYS A 174 -8.19 15.46 -23.08
CA LYS A 174 -9.27 15.38 -22.11
C LYS A 174 -8.66 14.62 -20.95
N SER A 175 -8.03 15.34 -20.03
CA SER A 175 -7.65 14.83 -18.73
C SER A 175 -8.96 14.34 -18.12
N LEU A 176 -9.20 13.04 -18.23
CA LEU A 176 -10.04 12.33 -17.29
C LEU A 176 -9.34 12.57 -15.96
N ILE A 177 -9.72 13.67 -15.32
CA ILE A 177 -9.63 13.85 -13.88
C ILE A 177 -10.35 12.62 -13.37
N HIS A 178 -9.58 11.57 -13.10
CA HIS A 178 -10.01 10.43 -12.34
C HIS A 178 -10.33 11.05 -10.99
N LYS A 179 -11.62 11.39 -10.83
CA LYS A 179 -12.22 11.92 -9.63
C LYS A 179 -12.13 10.75 -8.66
N GLN A 180 -10.95 10.57 -8.09
CA GLN A 180 -10.69 9.58 -7.07
C GLN A 180 -11.73 9.90 -6.00
N PRO A 181 -12.68 8.97 -5.74
CA PRO A 181 -13.73 9.24 -4.77
C PRO A 181 -13.00 9.65 -3.50
N LEU A 182 -13.33 10.83 -3.00
CA LEU A 182 -12.84 11.31 -1.72
C LEU A 182 -13.40 10.35 -0.69
N ILE A 183 -12.64 9.28 -0.39
CA ILE A 183 -12.96 8.32 0.65
C ILE A 183 -12.97 9.15 1.92
N THR A 184 -14.17 9.46 2.37
CA THR A 184 -14.37 10.30 3.53
C THR A 184 -14.00 9.42 4.73
N GLN A 185 -13.25 9.94 5.71
CA GLN A 185 -12.79 9.16 6.87
C GLN A 185 -13.93 8.39 7.57
N THR A 186 -15.17 8.87 7.44
CA THR A 186 -16.40 8.18 7.84
C THR A 186 -16.52 6.76 7.29
N ASP A 187 -16.19 6.54 6.02
CA ASP A 187 -16.35 5.23 5.35
C ASP A 187 -15.41 4.17 5.97
N GLN A 188 -14.19 4.57 6.31
CA GLN A 188 -13.22 3.66 6.96
C GLN A 188 -13.64 3.28 8.38
N VAL A 189 -14.27 4.19 9.13
CA VAL A 189 -14.76 3.92 10.49
C VAL A 189 -15.93 2.95 10.45
N GLU A 190 -16.87 3.13 9.52
CA GLU A 190 -18.00 2.21 9.35
C GLU A 190 -17.56 0.80 8.94
N GLU A 191 -16.55 0.69 8.07
CA GLU A 191 -16.04 -0.60 7.61
C GLU A 191 -15.38 -1.40 8.75
N ARG A 192 -14.56 -0.75 9.59
CA ARG A 192 -14.00 -1.39 10.80
C ARG A 192 -15.07 -1.83 11.79
N GLN A 193 -16.14 -1.05 11.95
CA GLN A 193 -17.27 -1.40 12.81
C GLN A 193 -18.01 -2.64 12.28
N ARG A 194 -18.27 -2.71 10.96
CA ARG A 194 -18.89 -3.89 10.34
C ARG A 194 -18.03 -5.13 10.49
N GLU A 195 -16.71 -5.00 10.32
CA GLU A 195 -15.80 -6.13 10.48
C GLU A 195 -15.82 -6.65 11.93
N SER A 196 -15.78 -5.75 12.91
CA SER A 196 -15.85 -6.10 14.35
C SER A 196 -17.15 -6.82 14.71
N LEU A 197 -18.29 -6.36 14.18
CA LEU A 197 -19.58 -7.02 14.35
C LEU A 197 -19.60 -8.42 13.71
N SER A 198 -19.01 -8.57 12.53
CA SER A 198 -18.92 -9.87 11.85
C SER A 198 -18.08 -10.88 12.64
N ARG A 199 -16.99 -10.44 13.28
CA ARG A 199 -16.15 -11.27 14.15
C ARG A 199 -16.91 -11.70 15.40
N CYS A 200 -17.67 -10.79 16.03
CA CYS A 200 -18.54 -11.13 17.16
C CYS A 200 -19.59 -12.17 16.78
N ALA A 201 -20.28 -11.99 15.64
CA ALA A 201 -21.29 -12.93 15.17
C ALA A 201 -20.71 -14.34 14.90
N ARG A 202 -19.55 -14.43 14.23
CA ARG A 202 -18.87 -15.71 14.00
C ARG A 202 -18.45 -16.38 15.31
N SER A 203 -17.95 -15.61 16.27
CA SER A 203 -17.58 -16.14 17.60
C SER A 203 -18.78 -16.70 18.36
N ALA A 204 -19.96 -16.07 18.25
CA ALA A 204 -21.18 -16.55 18.89
C ALA A 204 -21.64 -17.89 18.29
N VAL A 205 -21.53 -18.07 16.97
CA VAL A 205 -21.87 -19.34 16.29
C VAL A 205 -20.90 -20.46 16.70
N VAL A 206 -19.59 -20.18 16.76
CA VAL A 206 -18.60 -21.17 17.20
C VAL A 206 -18.78 -21.52 18.67
N GLY A 207 -19.14 -20.54 19.52
CA GLY A 207 -19.43 -20.76 20.93
C GLY A 207 -20.58 -21.72 21.18
N LEU A 208 -21.58 -21.73 20.30
CA LEU A 208 -22.73 -22.63 20.36
C LEU A 208 -22.35 -24.11 20.14
N LEU A 209 -21.28 -24.37 19.38
CA LEU A 209 -20.83 -25.73 19.02
C LEU A 209 -19.83 -26.33 20.02
N LEU A 210 -18.93 -25.53 20.60
CA LEU A 210 -17.78 -26.08 21.32
C LEU A 210 -17.99 -26.21 22.84
N PHE A 211 -18.63 -25.25 23.51
CA PHE A 211 -18.88 -25.28 24.97
C PHE A 211 -19.78 -24.08 25.37
N PRO A 212 -21.12 -24.25 25.52
CA PRO A 212 -22.05 -23.13 25.57
C PRO A 212 -21.79 -22.08 26.66
N PRO A 213 -21.50 -22.41 27.93
CA PRO A 213 -21.44 -21.39 28.97
C PRO A 213 -20.13 -20.57 28.93
N ALA A 214 -18.97 -21.22 28.69
CA ALA A 214 -17.68 -20.52 28.77
C ALA A 214 -17.41 -19.61 27.56
N LEU A 215 -17.80 -20.05 26.36
CA LEU A 215 -17.56 -19.25 25.14
C LEU A 215 -18.60 -18.14 24.96
N SER A 216 -19.82 -18.29 25.49
CA SER A 216 -20.80 -17.20 25.53
C SER A 216 -20.40 -16.06 26.46
N LEU A 217 -19.59 -16.31 27.50
CA LEU A 217 -19.03 -15.21 28.31
C LEU A 217 -18.05 -14.36 27.50
N TYR A 218 -17.30 -14.98 26.57
CA TYR A 218 -16.38 -14.25 25.71
C TYR A 218 -17.11 -13.36 24.70
N SER A 219 -18.21 -13.83 24.10
CA SER A 219 -19.02 -12.99 23.20
C SER A 219 -19.67 -11.82 23.94
N ILE A 220 -20.14 -12.04 25.17
CA ILE A 220 -20.65 -10.97 26.06
C ILE A 220 -19.55 -9.99 26.42
N TYR A 221 -18.35 -10.47 26.76
CA TYR A 221 -17.19 -9.61 27.04
C TYR A 221 -16.82 -8.72 25.84
N LEU A 222 -16.81 -9.27 24.63
CA LEU A 222 -16.60 -8.48 23.42
C LEU A 222 -17.70 -7.43 23.24
N LEU A 223 -18.97 -7.79 23.45
CA LEU A 223 -20.10 -6.86 23.39
C LEU A 223 -19.99 -5.72 24.41
N LEU A 224 -19.49 -6.00 25.61
CA LEU A 224 -19.30 -4.99 26.66
C LEU A 224 -18.13 -4.05 26.35
N ASN A 225 -17.14 -4.51 25.58
CA ASN A 225 -16.00 -3.70 25.15
C ASN A 225 -16.24 -2.95 23.83
N LEU A 226 -17.45 -3.03 23.24
CA LEU A 226 -17.76 -2.21 22.08
C LEU A 226 -17.78 -0.72 22.46
N GLU A 227 -17.22 0.10 21.59
CA GLU A 227 -17.16 1.54 21.79
C GLU A 227 -18.58 2.13 21.92
N PRO A 228 -18.87 2.97 22.94
CA PRO A 228 -20.21 3.48 23.21
C PRO A 228 -20.80 4.29 22.05
N THR A 229 -19.96 4.80 21.15
CA THR A 229 -20.35 5.51 19.92
C THR A 229 -21.19 4.66 18.98
N VAL A 230 -21.00 3.33 19.00
CA VAL A 230 -21.73 2.37 18.15
C VAL A 230 -23.22 2.31 18.50
N TYR A 231 -23.59 2.60 19.74
CA TYR A 231 -24.99 2.57 20.20
C TYR A 231 -25.82 3.77 19.77
N ARG A 232 -25.20 4.80 19.18
CA ARG A 232 -25.88 6.04 18.80
C ARG A 232 -26.78 5.86 17.56
N ASN A 233 -26.46 4.90 16.69
CA ASN A 233 -27.23 4.63 15.47
C ASN A 233 -28.37 3.64 15.74
N ALA A 234 -29.59 3.99 15.32
CA ALA A 234 -30.80 3.20 15.57
C ALA A 234 -30.73 1.80 14.92
N ASP A 235 -30.23 1.72 13.69
CA ASP A 235 -30.10 0.46 12.95
C ASP A 235 -29.09 -0.48 13.62
N THR A 236 -27.97 0.07 14.12
CA THR A 236 -26.94 -0.71 14.80
C THR A 236 -27.42 -1.18 16.17
N ARG A 237 -28.20 -0.36 16.88
CA ARG A 237 -28.79 -0.71 18.18
C ARG A 237 -29.68 -1.94 18.09
N LEU A 238 -30.51 -2.05 17.05
CA LEU A 238 -31.39 -3.22 16.88
C LEU A 238 -30.58 -4.51 16.64
N ARG A 239 -29.48 -4.41 15.88
CA ARG A 239 -28.57 -5.53 15.63
C ARG A 239 -27.80 -5.93 16.89
N VAL A 240 -27.32 -4.97 17.67
CA VAL A 240 -26.64 -5.27 18.93
C VAL A 240 -27.62 -5.90 19.92
N LEU A 241 -28.86 -5.41 19.99
CA LEU A 241 -29.91 -5.97 20.83
C LEU A 241 -30.25 -7.42 20.43
N SER A 242 -30.34 -7.72 19.13
CA SER A 242 -30.61 -9.09 18.67
C SER A 242 -29.48 -10.05 19.03
N ILE A 243 -28.21 -9.61 18.93
CA ILE A 243 -27.05 -10.40 19.36
C ILE A 243 -27.06 -10.61 20.89
N TRP A 244 -27.48 -9.62 21.68
CA TRP A 244 -27.64 -9.76 23.13
C TRP A 244 -28.70 -10.78 23.50
N ILE A 245 -29.89 -10.70 22.89
CA ILE A 245 -30.98 -11.65 23.11
C ILE A 245 -30.54 -13.06 22.73
N PHE A 246 -29.84 -13.21 21.60
CA PHE A 246 -29.34 -14.50 21.16
C PHE A 246 -28.33 -15.10 22.14
N ASN A 247 -27.33 -14.33 22.59
CA ASN A 247 -26.36 -14.82 23.58
C ASN A 247 -27.03 -15.18 24.92
N ALA A 248 -27.98 -14.38 25.38
CA ALA A 248 -28.73 -14.66 26.60
C ALA A 248 -29.53 -15.98 26.49
N ALA A 249 -30.18 -16.22 25.35
CA ALA A 249 -30.88 -17.47 25.08
C ALA A 249 -29.93 -18.68 25.07
N VAL A 250 -28.76 -18.56 24.43
CA VAL A 250 -27.75 -19.63 24.39
C VAL A 250 -27.19 -19.94 25.78
N VAL A 251 -26.88 -18.93 26.59
CA VAL A 251 -26.44 -19.12 27.98
C VAL A 251 -27.53 -19.79 28.81
N SER A 252 -28.79 -19.36 28.67
CA SER A 252 -29.92 -19.96 29.39
C SER A 252 -30.13 -21.43 29.01
N LEU A 253 -30.11 -21.76 27.72
CA LEU A 253 -30.21 -23.15 27.24
C LEU A 253 -29.00 -24.00 27.67
N GLY A 254 -27.79 -23.45 27.57
CA GLY A 254 -26.57 -24.14 27.99
C GLY A 254 -26.54 -24.45 29.48
N THR A 255 -26.93 -23.49 30.32
CA THR A 255 -26.99 -23.65 31.78
C THR A 255 -28.09 -24.63 32.20
N THR A 256 -29.27 -24.59 31.57
CA THR A 256 -30.36 -25.54 31.85
C THR A 256 -30.01 -26.97 31.44
N LEU A 257 -29.42 -27.17 30.25
CA LEU A 257 -28.94 -28.50 29.82
C LEU A 257 -27.83 -29.03 30.73
N TRP A 258 -26.87 -28.17 31.09
CA TRP A 258 -25.79 -28.55 32.00
C TRP A 258 -26.33 -28.94 33.38
N TRP A 259 -27.27 -28.17 33.92
CA TRP A 259 -27.95 -28.50 35.18
C TRP A 259 -28.64 -29.87 35.10
N LEU A 260 -29.40 -30.13 34.03
CA LEU A 260 -30.11 -31.40 33.82
C LEU A 260 -29.18 -32.61 33.67
N LEU A 261 -27.97 -32.43 33.14
CA LEU A 261 -27.01 -33.52 32.93
C LEU A 261 -26.22 -33.88 34.20
N PHE A 262 -25.95 -32.92 35.08
CA PHE A 262 -25.09 -33.13 36.25
C PHE A 262 -25.85 -33.31 37.56
N PHE A 263 -27.08 -32.80 37.68
CA PHE A 263 -27.88 -32.85 38.90
C PHE A 263 -29.08 -33.81 38.83
N ARG A 264 -29.09 -34.70 37.84
CA ARG A 264 -30.10 -35.75 37.70
C ARG A 264 -29.43 -37.11 37.80
#